data_AF-A0ABD5Q2I7-F1
#
_entry.id   AF-A0ABD5Q2I7-F1
#
_cell.length_a   1.000
_cell.length_b   1.000
_cell.length_c   1.000
_cell.angle_alpha   90.00
_cell.angle_beta   90.00
_cell.angle_gamma   90.00
#
_symmetry.space_group_name_H-M   'P 1'
#
loop_
_entity.id
_entity.type
_entity.pdbx_description
1 polymer ?
#
loop_
_entity_poly.entity_id
_entity_poly.type
_entity_poly.pdbx_seq_one_letter_code
_entity_poly.pdbx_strand_id
1 'polypeptide(L)'
;MTCPDCGSERVTFGVPRDLREFLPEESASATLCTHCLRLDPTDAAPTDDPDFSAIGDAFPGGDAGVAMALAVGLLDSLALYRSEIADLLERVERGGTDPLLVLDRLAADPEIDPAFDLDRRRTQAEQLLYE
;
A
#
# COMPACT_ATOMS: atom_id res chain seq x y z
N MET A 1 6.59 14.59 2.88
CA MET A 1 5.65 15.32 3.77
C MET A 1 5.48 14.49 5.04
N THR A 2 5.22 15.10 6.19
CA THR A 2 5.00 14.35 7.45
C THR A 2 3.55 13.85 7.55
N CYS A 3 3.36 12.67 8.11
CA CYS A 3 2.05 12.09 8.39
C CYS A 3 1.33 12.92 9.47
N PRO A 4 0.08 13.36 9.25
CA PRO A 4 -0.66 14.13 10.24
C PRO A 4 -1.03 13.30 11.49
N ASP A 5 -1.05 11.97 11.40
CA ASP A 5 -1.47 11.09 12.48
C ASP A 5 -0.34 10.69 13.43
N CYS A 6 0.84 10.37 12.88
CA CYS A 6 1.98 9.89 13.67
C CYS A 6 3.24 10.76 13.56
N GLY A 7 3.26 11.74 12.65
CA GLY A 7 4.40 12.64 12.43
C GLY A 7 5.54 12.07 11.56
N SER A 8 5.52 10.78 11.25
CA SER A 8 6.55 10.10 10.46
C SER A 8 6.55 10.52 8.98
N GLU A 9 7.57 10.09 8.24
CA GLU A 9 7.70 10.39 6.82
C GLU A 9 6.60 9.68 5.99
N ARG A 10 6.40 10.19 4.78
CA ARG A 10 5.46 9.63 3.80
C ARG A 10 6.14 9.57 2.44
N VAL A 11 5.92 8.45 1.76
CA VAL A 11 6.28 8.27 0.35
C VAL A 11 5.13 8.82 -0.50
N THR A 12 5.43 9.77 -1.38
CA THR A 12 4.50 10.26 -2.40
C THR A 12 4.75 9.52 -3.70
N PHE A 13 3.71 9.08 -4.38
CA PHE A 13 3.82 8.37 -5.65
C PHE A 13 2.71 8.76 -6.63
N GLY A 14 3.03 8.69 -7.91
CA GLY A 14 2.02 8.79 -8.97
C GLY A 14 1.21 7.51 -9.09
N VAL A 15 -0.08 7.65 -9.35
CA VAL A 15 -1.02 6.53 -9.49
C VAL A 15 -1.29 6.32 -10.99
N PRO A 16 -0.89 5.15 -11.55
CA PRO A 16 -1.24 4.75 -12.91
C PRO A 16 -2.73 4.88 -13.17
N ARG A 17 -3.10 5.28 -14.40
CA ARG A 17 -4.50 5.64 -14.72
C ARG A 17 -5.50 4.52 -14.44
N ASP A 18 -5.09 3.29 -14.67
CA ASP A 18 -5.84 2.06 -14.40
C ASP A 18 -6.00 1.76 -12.90
N LEU A 19 -5.18 2.34 -12.02
CA LEU A 19 -5.27 2.15 -10.57
C LEU A 19 -5.97 3.31 -9.85
N ARG A 20 -6.30 4.39 -10.56
CA ARG A 20 -6.94 5.57 -9.94
C ARG A 20 -8.36 5.30 -9.48
N GLU A 21 -9.05 4.34 -10.08
CA GLU A 21 -10.40 3.95 -9.68
C GLU A 21 -10.48 3.47 -8.22
N PHE A 22 -9.36 3.02 -7.66
CA PHE A 22 -9.25 2.58 -6.27
C PHE A 22 -9.08 3.74 -5.27
N LEU A 23 -8.97 4.98 -5.75
CA LEU A 23 -8.79 6.16 -4.92
C LEU A 23 -9.99 7.10 -4.98
N PRO A 24 -10.28 7.83 -3.89
CA PRO A 24 -11.22 8.94 -3.92
C PRO A 24 -10.89 9.92 -5.06
N GLU A 25 -11.94 10.32 -5.78
CA GLU A 25 -11.86 11.31 -6.87
C GLU A 25 -10.92 10.93 -8.02
N GLU A 26 -10.57 9.65 -8.15
CA GLU A 26 -9.61 9.17 -9.16
C GLU A 26 -8.27 9.91 -9.11
N SER A 27 -7.81 10.20 -7.88
CA SER A 27 -6.63 11.01 -7.62
C SER A 27 -5.37 10.49 -8.34
N ALA A 28 -4.64 11.38 -8.98
CA ALA A 28 -3.45 11.03 -9.78
C ALA A 28 -2.19 10.79 -8.95
N SER A 29 -2.20 11.17 -7.67
CA SER A 29 -1.10 10.96 -6.72
C SER A 29 -1.67 10.54 -5.36
N ALA A 30 -0.90 9.76 -4.63
CA ALA A 30 -1.21 9.38 -3.26
C ALA A 30 0.05 9.38 -2.40
N THR A 31 -0.15 9.33 -1.09
CA THR A 31 0.91 9.22 -0.10
C THR A 31 0.67 8.05 0.83
N LEU A 32 1.70 7.26 1.10
CA LEU A 32 1.68 6.20 2.11
C LEU A 32 2.67 6.56 3.23
N CYS A 33 2.20 6.53 4.48
CA CYS A 33 3.09 6.74 5.63
C CYS A 33 4.04 5.54 5.81
N THR A 34 5.31 5.83 6.07
CA THR A 34 6.35 4.81 6.29
C THR A 34 6.26 4.10 7.64
N HIS A 35 5.36 4.52 8.53
CA HIS A 35 5.25 4.00 9.90
C HIS A 35 3.84 3.46 10.19
N CYS A 36 2.81 4.30 10.07
CA CYS A 36 1.43 3.88 10.38
C CYS A 36 0.65 3.33 9.18
N LEU A 37 1.31 3.23 8.02
CA LEU A 37 0.75 2.71 6.76
C LEU A 37 -0.54 3.41 6.30
N ARG A 38 -0.76 4.65 6.74
CA ARG A 38 -1.92 5.44 6.28
C ARG A 38 -1.72 5.93 4.84
N LEU A 39 -2.70 5.58 4.01
CA LEU A 39 -2.82 6.05 2.63
C LEU A 39 -3.76 7.25 2.56
N ASP A 40 -3.30 8.35 1.96
CA ASP A 40 -4.16 9.49 1.63
C ASP A 40 -3.89 9.95 0.20
N PRO A 41 -4.94 10.32 -0.56
CA PRO A 41 -4.78 11.07 -1.81
C PRO A 41 -4.04 12.39 -1.59
N THR A 42 -3.35 12.88 -2.63
CA THR A 42 -2.68 14.18 -2.56
C THR A 42 -2.68 14.92 -3.89
N ASP A 43 -2.79 16.25 -3.82
CA ASP A 43 -2.59 17.15 -4.96
C ASP A 43 -1.11 17.40 -5.29
N ALA A 44 -0.20 16.81 -4.52
CA ALA A 44 1.23 16.90 -4.80
C ALA A 44 1.55 16.30 -6.17
N ALA A 45 2.53 16.90 -6.85
CA ALA A 45 3.01 16.38 -8.13
C ALA A 45 3.46 14.91 -7.96
N PRO A 46 3.06 14.02 -8.88
CA PRO A 46 3.47 12.63 -8.84
C PRO A 46 4.99 12.55 -8.89
N THR A 47 5.55 11.62 -8.11
CA THR A 47 6.97 11.29 -8.18
C THR A 47 7.12 10.15 -9.19
N ASP A 48 7.94 10.36 -10.21
CA ASP A 48 8.13 9.39 -11.31
C ASP A 48 8.87 8.11 -10.84
N ASP A 49 9.68 8.21 -9.78
CA ASP A 49 10.42 7.09 -9.19
C ASP A 49 10.32 7.15 -7.65
N PRO A 50 9.17 6.73 -7.08
CA PRO A 50 8.96 6.74 -5.63
C PRO A 50 9.85 5.69 -4.94
N ASP A 51 10.55 6.10 -3.89
CA ASP A 51 11.36 5.19 -3.08
C ASP A 51 10.48 4.45 -2.06
N PHE A 52 9.92 3.32 -2.49
CA PHE A 52 9.13 2.45 -1.60
C PHE A 52 9.99 1.69 -0.57
N SER A 53 11.32 1.64 -0.74
CA SER A 53 12.19 1.00 0.24
C SER A 53 12.21 1.73 1.58
N ALA A 54 11.77 2.99 1.60
CA ALA A 54 11.54 3.77 2.81
C ALA A 54 10.36 3.25 3.67
N ILE A 55 9.47 2.43 3.13
CA ILE A 55 8.38 1.78 3.88
C ILE A 55 8.79 0.39 4.38
N GLY A 56 9.62 -0.32 3.60
CA GLY A 56 10.15 -1.62 3.97
C GLY A 56 11.03 -2.19 2.86
N ASP A 57 12.04 -2.97 3.23
CA ASP A 57 13.01 -3.55 2.27
C ASP A 57 12.37 -4.53 1.27
N ALA A 58 11.22 -5.09 1.64
CA ALA A 58 10.42 -6.01 0.86
C ALA A 58 9.61 -5.33 -0.25
N PHE A 59 9.39 -4.02 -0.16
CA PHE A 59 8.49 -3.32 -1.06
C PHE A 59 9.01 -3.36 -2.51
N PRO A 60 8.15 -3.70 -3.48
CA PRO A 60 8.53 -3.63 -4.88
C PRO A 60 8.68 -2.18 -5.34
N GLY A 61 9.49 -1.97 -6.39
CA GLY A 61 9.57 -0.71 -7.11
C GLY A 61 8.55 -0.61 -8.26
N GLY A 62 8.51 0.54 -8.93
CA GLY A 62 7.70 0.77 -10.13
C GLY A 62 6.19 0.55 -9.90
N ASP A 63 5.49 0.12 -10.96
CA ASP A 63 4.04 -0.10 -10.92
C ASP A 63 3.60 -1.14 -9.89
N ALA A 64 4.42 -2.17 -9.64
CA ALA A 64 4.14 -3.16 -8.60
C ALA A 64 4.24 -2.52 -7.20
N GLY A 65 5.18 -1.60 -6.99
CA GLY A 65 5.27 -0.79 -5.78
C GLY A 65 4.03 0.05 -5.53
N VAL A 66 3.52 0.72 -6.58
CA VAL A 66 2.29 1.50 -6.49
C VAL A 66 1.10 0.61 -6.16
N ALA A 67 0.94 -0.54 -6.83
CA ALA A 67 -0.12 -1.49 -6.54
C ALA A 67 -0.05 -2.00 -5.08
N MET A 68 1.16 -2.33 -4.60
CA MET A 68 1.38 -2.76 -3.22
C MET A 68 1.03 -1.66 -2.21
N ALA A 69 1.44 -0.42 -2.46
CA ALA A 69 1.15 0.71 -1.57
C ALA A 69 -0.35 1.00 -1.47
N LEU A 70 -1.08 0.89 -2.58
CA LEU A 70 -2.54 0.99 -2.59
C LEU A 70 -3.17 -0.17 -1.81
N ALA A 71 -2.74 -1.41 -2.06
CA ALA A 71 -3.27 -2.58 -1.37
C ALA A 71 -3.11 -2.43 0.16
N VAL A 72 -1.91 -2.10 0.63
CA VAL A 72 -1.60 -1.86 2.05
C VAL A 72 -2.50 -0.79 2.65
N GLY A 73 -2.65 0.35 1.97
CA GLY A 73 -3.51 1.43 2.42
C GLY A 73 -4.98 1.06 2.56
N LEU A 74 -5.49 0.23 1.66
CA LEU A 74 -6.89 -0.21 1.66
C LEU A 74 -7.18 -1.30 2.71
N LEU A 75 -6.15 -1.96 3.27
CA LEU A 75 -6.32 -2.99 4.31
C LEU A 75 -7.01 -2.46 5.58
N ASP A 76 -6.86 -1.19 5.91
CA ASP A 76 -7.58 -0.55 7.03
C ASP A 76 -9.10 -0.74 6.86
N SER A 77 -9.56 -0.59 5.63
CA SER A 77 -10.95 -0.75 5.20
C SER A 77 -11.19 -2.02 4.38
N LEU A 78 -10.49 -3.13 4.69
CA LEU A 78 -10.54 -4.37 3.91
C LEU A 78 -11.96 -4.86 3.60
N ALA A 79 -12.89 -4.72 4.55
CA ALA A 79 -14.28 -5.17 4.35
C ALA A 79 -15.00 -4.43 3.21
N LEU A 80 -14.63 -3.16 2.95
CA LEU A 80 -15.20 -2.34 1.89
C LEU A 80 -14.54 -2.60 0.54
N TYR A 81 -13.23 -2.87 0.53
CA TYR A 81 -12.40 -2.92 -0.67
C TYR A 81 -11.88 -4.33 -1.00
N ARG A 82 -12.64 -5.38 -0.70
CA ARG A 82 -12.17 -6.77 -0.81
C ARG A 82 -11.70 -7.14 -2.22
N SER A 83 -12.51 -6.82 -3.23
CA SER A 83 -12.22 -7.09 -4.64
C SER A 83 -10.99 -6.32 -5.12
N GLU A 84 -10.94 -5.04 -4.79
CA GLU A 84 -9.89 -4.10 -5.17
C GLU A 84 -8.55 -4.52 -4.56
N ILE A 85 -8.55 -4.92 -3.28
CA ILE A 85 -7.37 -5.47 -2.62
C ILE A 85 -6.90 -6.74 -3.33
N ALA A 86 -7.79 -7.68 -3.65
CA ALA A 86 -7.42 -8.90 -4.35
C ALA A 86 -6.78 -8.59 -5.73
N ASP A 87 -7.42 -7.73 -6.53
CA ASP A 87 -6.92 -7.32 -7.85
C ASP A 87 -5.53 -6.66 -7.77
N LEU A 88 -5.31 -5.80 -6.77
CA LEU A 88 -4.02 -5.15 -6.55
C LEU A 88 -2.95 -6.16 -6.13
N LEU A 89 -3.26 -7.08 -5.21
CA LEU A 89 -2.32 -8.10 -4.76
C LEU A 89 -1.94 -9.07 -5.90
N GLU A 90 -2.91 -9.52 -6.71
CA GLU A 90 -2.62 -10.31 -7.90
C GLU A 90 -1.75 -9.55 -8.91
N ARG A 91 -1.93 -8.22 -9.03
CA ARG A 91 -1.08 -7.38 -9.89
C ARG A 91 0.35 -7.32 -9.37
N VAL A 92 0.55 -7.28 -8.06
CA VAL A 92 1.88 -7.38 -7.44
C VAL A 92 2.53 -8.74 -7.75
N GLU A 93 1.78 -9.84 -7.64
CA GLU A 93 2.25 -11.19 -8.01
C GLU A 93 2.65 -11.28 -9.49
N ARG A 94 1.82 -10.75 -10.39
CA ARG A 94 2.14 -10.66 -11.82
C ARG A 94 3.37 -9.80 -12.11
N GLY A 95 3.65 -8.84 -11.23
CA GLY A 95 4.88 -8.03 -11.22
C GLY A 95 6.12 -8.78 -10.70
N GLY A 96 5.97 -10.03 -10.24
CA GLY A 96 7.05 -10.90 -9.80
C GLY A 96 7.40 -10.79 -8.31
N THR A 97 6.55 -10.13 -7.50
CA THR A 97 6.74 -9.99 -6.05
C THR A 97 5.62 -10.73 -5.33
N ASP A 98 5.96 -11.49 -4.29
CA ASP A 98 4.97 -12.12 -3.41
C ASP A 98 4.40 -11.07 -2.45
N PRO A 99 3.12 -10.66 -2.59
CA PRO A 99 2.55 -9.62 -1.76
C PRO A 99 2.36 -10.06 -0.31
N LEU A 100 2.09 -11.34 -0.05
CA LEU A 100 1.95 -11.84 1.31
C LEU A 100 3.30 -11.78 2.02
N LEU A 101 4.39 -12.11 1.34
CA LEU A 101 5.74 -11.94 1.90
C LEU A 101 6.06 -10.47 2.25
N VAL A 102 5.54 -9.51 1.49
CA VAL A 102 5.67 -8.08 1.83
C VAL A 102 4.90 -7.77 3.12
N LEU A 103 3.64 -8.20 3.21
CA LEU A 103 2.82 -8.00 4.42
C LEU A 103 3.43 -8.69 5.65
N ASP A 104 4.00 -9.88 5.48
CA ASP A 104 4.73 -10.63 6.51
C ASP A 104 5.90 -9.81 7.07
N ARG A 105 6.70 -9.20 6.18
CA ARG A 105 7.85 -8.40 6.58
C ARG A 105 7.43 -7.11 7.27
N LEU A 106 6.39 -6.44 6.78
CA LEU A 106 5.85 -5.24 7.43
C LEU A 106 5.31 -5.55 8.83
N ALA A 107 4.62 -6.68 9.00
CA ALA A 107 4.10 -7.10 10.32
C ALA A 107 5.22 -7.49 11.29
N ALA A 108 6.36 -7.97 10.79
CA ALA A 108 7.51 -8.33 11.60
C ALA A 108 8.44 -7.15 11.92
N ASP A 109 8.27 -6.00 11.27
CA ASP A 109 9.13 -4.83 11.44
C ASP A 109 8.72 -4.03 12.71
N PRO A 110 9.59 -3.91 13.73
CA PRO A 110 9.28 -3.18 14.95
C PRO A 110 9.20 -1.66 14.76
N GLU A 111 9.67 -1.11 13.63
CA GLU A 111 9.53 0.31 13.29
C GLU A 111 8.17 0.63 12.65
N ILE A 112 7.37 -0.38 12.32
CA ILE A 112 6.04 -0.24 11.74
C ILE A 112 4.99 -0.35 12.86
N ASP A 113 4.12 0.66 12.98
CA ASP A 113 3.00 0.72 13.94
C ASP A 113 1.72 1.11 13.19
N PRO A 114 1.10 0.16 12.45
CA PRO A 114 -0.01 0.46 11.58
C PRO A 114 -1.23 0.92 12.38
N ALA A 115 -2.03 1.82 11.79
CA ALA A 115 -3.28 2.27 12.41
C ALA A 115 -4.36 1.16 12.53
N PHE A 116 -4.08 -0.04 12.01
CA PHE A 116 -4.95 -1.21 11.98
C PHE A 116 -4.15 -2.49 12.32
N ASP A 117 -4.86 -3.57 12.64
CA ASP A 117 -4.27 -4.87 12.96
C ASP A 117 -3.74 -5.56 11.68
N LEU A 118 -2.49 -5.26 11.32
CA LEU A 118 -1.86 -5.75 10.09
C LEU A 118 -1.72 -7.28 10.07
N ASP A 119 -1.35 -7.91 11.19
CA ASP A 119 -1.29 -9.36 11.32
C ASP A 119 -2.62 -10.02 10.95
N ARG A 120 -3.72 -9.48 11.48
CA ARG A 120 -5.06 -9.98 11.13
C ARG A 120 -5.42 -9.71 9.68
N ARG A 121 -5.10 -8.52 9.14
CA ARG A 121 -5.42 -8.17 7.74
C ARG A 121 -4.65 -9.02 6.74
N ARG A 122 -3.41 -9.37 7.04
CA ARG A 122 -2.58 -10.29 6.26
C ARG A 122 -3.26 -11.65 6.05
N THR A 123 -3.73 -12.28 7.13
CA THR A 123 -4.48 -13.56 7.03
C THR A 123 -5.77 -13.41 6.23
N GLN A 124 -6.46 -12.27 6.34
CA GLN A 124 -7.65 -12.01 5.52
C GLN A 124 -7.32 -11.81 4.05
N ALA A 125 -6.19 -11.16 3.73
CA ALA A 125 -5.72 -10.96 2.37
C ALA A 125 -5.33 -12.30 1.70
N GLU A 126 -4.68 -13.20 2.44
CA GLU A 126 -4.37 -14.56 1.97
C GLU A 126 -5.66 -15.32 1.58
N GLN A 127 -6.71 -15.22 2.39
CA GLN A 127 -8.02 -15.81 2.09
C GLN A 127 -8.63 -15.22 0.81
N LEU A 128 -8.46 -13.92 0.55
CA LEU A 128 -8.99 -13.29 -0.67
C LEU A 128 -8.30 -13.79 -1.94
N LEU A 129 -7.02 -14.19 -1.87
CA LEU A 129 -6.24 -14.62 -3.03
C LEU A 129 -6.44 -16.10 -3.37
N TYR A 130 -6.63 -16.95 -2.37
CA TYR A 130 -6.52 -18.40 -2.56
C TYR A 130 -7.74 -19.22 -2.13
N GLU A 131 -8.82 -18.58 -1.65
CA GLU A 131 -10.12 -19.22 -1.40
C GLU A 131 -11.18 -18.84 -2.46
#